data_AF-A0A3C0XNP7-F1
#
_entry.id   AF-A0A3C0XNP7-F1
#
_cell.length_a   1.000
_cell.length_b   1.000
_cell.length_c   1.000
_cell.angle_alpha   90.00
_cell.angle_beta   90.00
_cell.angle_gamma   90.00
#
_symmetry.space_group_name_H-M   'P 1'
#
loop_
_entity.id
_entity.type
_entity.pdbx_description
1 polymer ?
#
loop_
_entity_poly.entity_id
_entity_poly.type
_entity_poly.pdbx_seq_one_letter_code
_entity_poly.pdbx_strand_id
1 'polypeptide(L)'
;MKQDRVAESSAPADAEPADLDWSSLYARHASELVRYVMKLVNDTEVAADIVQDTFVIGMRSSDKLRDRAAVRAWLYGIATKRVLQFRRRRRRGYWCHRRDCPAGR
;
A
#
# COMPACT_ATOMS: atom_id res chain seq x y z
N MET A 1 28.81 -5.21 -2.69
CA MET A 1 27.81 -4.67 -1.73
C MET A 1 27.12 -3.45 -2.32
N LYS A 2 26.11 -3.70 -3.16
CA LYS A 2 24.95 -2.85 -3.49
C LYS A 2 24.33 -3.41 -4.77
N GLN A 3 23.06 -3.79 -4.65
CA GLN A 3 22.11 -4.15 -5.71
C GLN A 3 22.13 -5.61 -6.18
N ASP A 4 21.27 -6.40 -5.55
CA ASP A 4 20.66 -7.60 -6.12
C ASP A 4 19.14 -7.33 -6.23
N ARG A 5 18.62 -7.41 -7.47
CA ARG A 5 17.29 -7.88 -7.95
C ARG A 5 16.01 -7.30 -7.28
N VAL A 6 14.95 -6.91 -7.98
CA VAL A 6 14.20 -7.61 -9.05
C VAL A 6 13.38 -6.58 -9.86
N ALA A 7 13.34 -6.80 -11.18
CA ALA A 7 12.42 -6.16 -12.11
C ALA A 7 11.13 -6.98 -12.28
N GLU A 8 10.03 -6.26 -12.52
CA GLU A 8 8.88 -6.59 -13.38
C GLU A 8 7.68 -7.37 -12.82
N SER A 9 6.50 -7.05 -13.40
CA SER A 9 5.21 -7.76 -13.44
C SER A 9 4.11 -7.22 -12.50
N SER A 10 2.99 -6.63 -12.93
CA SER A 10 2.38 -6.49 -14.26
C SER A 10 1.57 -5.19 -14.31
N ALA A 11 1.83 -4.36 -15.33
CA ALA A 11 0.90 -3.33 -15.76
C ALA A 11 -0.03 -3.91 -16.83
N PRO A 12 -1.37 -3.91 -16.66
CA PRO A 12 -2.28 -4.05 -17.79
C PRO A 12 -2.42 -2.71 -18.50
N ALA A 13 -2.37 -2.82 -19.83
CA ALA A 13 -2.25 -1.78 -20.83
C ALA A 13 -3.61 -1.22 -21.27
N ASP A 14 -4.38 -0.63 -20.35
CA ASP A 14 -5.55 0.18 -20.69
C ASP A 14 -5.26 1.63 -20.29
N ALA A 15 -4.38 2.25 -21.06
CA ALA A 15 -4.09 3.66 -21.00
C ALA A 15 -5.15 4.44 -21.78
N GLU A 16 -6.22 4.84 -21.09
CA GLU A 16 -7.05 5.98 -21.50
C GLU A 16 -6.49 7.25 -20.80
N PRO A 17 -6.23 8.33 -21.54
CA PRO A 17 -5.40 9.43 -21.04
C PRO A 17 -6.19 10.36 -20.11
N ALA A 18 -5.88 10.36 -18.79
CA ALA A 18 -6.31 11.40 -17.85
C ALA A 18 -5.44 11.54 -16.55
N ASP A 19 -4.38 12.35 -16.66
CA ASP A 19 -3.95 13.34 -15.65
C ASP A 19 -3.20 12.98 -14.33
N LEU A 20 -2.60 11.80 -14.10
CA LEU A 20 -1.60 11.64 -13.00
C LEU A 20 -0.52 10.62 -13.34
N ASP A 21 0.75 11.00 -13.18
CA ASP A 21 1.89 10.09 -13.26
C ASP A 21 2.03 9.27 -11.96
N TRP A 22 1.32 8.14 -11.93
CA TRP A 22 1.32 7.21 -10.80
C TRP A 22 2.70 6.59 -10.53
N SER A 23 3.50 6.37 -11.57
CA SER A 23 4.85 5.81 -11.44
C SER A 23 5.77 6.76 -10.68
N SER A 24 5.75 8.05 -11.04
CA SER A 24 6.52 9.08 -10.32
C SER A 24 6.00 9.35 -8.91
N LEU A 25 4.68 9.29 -8.69
CA LEU A 25 4.10 9.38 -7.35
C LEU A 25 4.52 8.19 -6.48
N TYR A 26 4.52 6.98 -7.03
CA TYR A 26 4.97 5.79 -6.33
C TYR A 26 6.44 5.90 -5.94
N ALA A 27 7.32 6.23 -6.89
CA ALA A 27 8.76 6.38 -6.62
C ALA A 27 9.05 7.41 -5.52
N ARG A 28 8.30 8.51 -5.48
CA ARG A 28 8.49 9.58 -4.49
C ARG A 28 7.87 9.27 -3.12
N HIS A 29 6.67 8.70 -3.09
CA HIS A 29 5.89 8.59 -1.86
C HIS A 29 5.86 7.19 -1.24
N ALA A 30 6.13 6.13 -2.00
CA ALA A 30 6.03 4.76 -1.48
C ALA A 30 6.94 4.54 -0.27
N SER A 31 8.19 5.01 -0.33
CA SER A 31 9.14 4.86 0.79
C SER A 31 8.70 5.59 2.06
N GLU A 32 8.13 6.79 1.94
CA GLU A 32 7.56 7.54 3.07
C GLU A 32 6.31 6.87 3.62
N LEU A 33 5.43 6.39 2.74
CA LEU A 33 4.19 5.70 3.13
C LEU A 33 4.50 4.39 3.85
N VAL A 34 5.47 3.61 3.37
CA VAL A 34 5.89 2.36 4.02
C VAL A 34 6.44 2.65 5.41
N ARG A 35 7.30 3.66 5.58
CA ARG A 35 7.79 4.05 6.92
C ARG A 35 6.65 4.49 7.84
N TYR A 36 5.68 5.24 7.31
CA TYR A 36 4.53 5.69 8.08
C TYR A 36 3.66 4.50 8.53
N VAL A 37 3.32 3.60 7.62
CA VAL A 37 2.52 2.41 7.93
C VAL A 37 3.29 1.47 8.87
N MET A 38 4.59 1.29 8.65
CA MET A 38 5.46 0.50 9.53
C MET A 38 5.38 0.94 10.99
N LYS A 39 5.39 2.25 11.26
CA LYS A 39 5.23 2.78 12.62
C LYS A 39 3.89 2.42 13.28
N LEU A 40 2.87 2.07 12.48
CA LEU A 40 1.52 1.76 12.97
C LEU A 40 1.26 0.25 13.10
N VAL A 41 1.85 -0.58 12.23
CA VAL A 41 1.63 -2.04 12.20
C VAL A 41 2.78 -2.85 12.78
N ASN A 42 4.00 -2.28 12.80
CA ASN A 42 5.25 -2.91 13.26
C ASN A 42 5.55 -4.25 12.59
N ASP A 43 5.25 -4.34 11.29
CA ASP A 43 5.40 -5.53 10.46
C ASP A 43 5.70 -5.09 9.01
N THR A 44 6.86 -5.50 8.50
CA THR A 44 7.36 -5.07 7.18
C THR A 44 6.52 -5.61 6.03
N GLU A 45 6.11 -6.88 6.11
CA GLU A 45 5.34 -7.55 5.06
C GLU A 45 3.94 -6.94 4.98
N VAL A 46 3.28 -6.78 6.13
CA VAL A 46 1.97 -6.13 6.22
C VAL A 46 2.03 -4.68 5.78
N ALA A 47 3.09 -3.95 6.12
CA ALA A 47 3.23 -2.56 5.70
C ALA A 47 3.37 -2.43 4.18
N ALA A 48 4.18 -3.29 3.54
CA ALA A 48 4.32 -3.32 2.10
C ALA A 48 2.99 -3.62 1.39
N ASP A 49 2.25 -4.63 1.89
CA ASP A 49 0.95 -5.03 1.37
C ASP A 49 -0.08 -3.89 1.46
N ILE A 50 -0.19 -3.24 2.62
CA ILE A 50 -1.09 -2.08 2.83
C ILE A 50 -0.75 -0.93 1.87
N VAL A 51 0.53 -0.65 1.64
CA VAL A 51 0.94 0.44 0.74
C VAL A 51 0.60 0.09 -0.70
N GLN A 52 0.88 -1.14 -1.15
CA GLN A 52 0.52 -1.59 -2.49
C GLN A 52 -1.00 -1.48 -2.72
N ASP A 53 -1.79 -1.99 -1.78
CA ASP A 53 -3.24 -1.88 -1.78
C ASP A 53 -3.73 -0.42 -1.85
N THR A 54 -3.03 0.48 -1.16
CA THR A 54 -3.35 1.91 -1.16
C THR A 54 -3.17 2.53 -2.54
N PHE A 55 -2.08 2.22 -3.23
CA PHE A 55 -1.85 2.71 -4.60
C PHE A 55 -2.84 2.11 -5.59
N VAL A 56 -3.17 0.82 -5.48
CA VAL A 56 -4.19 0.18 -6.34
C VAL A 56 -5.56 0.83 -6.16
N ILE A 57 -5.99 1.06 -4.92
CA ILE A 57 -7.25 1.77 -4.63
C ILE A 57 -7.19 3.22 -5.12
N GLY A 58 -6.03 3.86 -4.97
CA GLY A 58 -5.77 5.22 -5.43
C GLY A 58 -5.96 5.35 -6.95
N MET A 59 -5.35 4.46 -7.72
CA MET A 59 -5.49 4.42 -9.19
C MET A 59 -6.95 4.20 -9.61
N ARG A 60 -7.64 3.24 -8.98
CA ARG A 60 -9.05 2.92 -9.27
C ARG A 60 -10.06 3.98 -8.86
N SER A 61 -9.69 4.85 -7.92
CA SER A 61 -10.56 5.92 -7.42
C SER A 61 -10.08 7.30 -7.87
N SER A 62 -9.14 7.35 -8.82
CA SER A 62 -8.50 8.57 -9.30
C SER A 62 -9.50 9.53 -9.93
N ASP A 63 -10.56 9.01 -10.55
CA ASP A 63 -11.67 9.80 -11.13
C ASP A 63 -12.44 10.63 -10.08
N LYS A 64 -12.38 10.22 -8.81
CA LYS A 64 -13.05 10.93 -7.69
C LYS A 64 -12.18 12.04 -7.12
N LEU A 65 -10.91 12.12 -7.54
CA LEU A 65 -9.98 13.09 -7.03
C LEU A 65 -10.17 14.43 -7.75
N ARG A 66 -10.85 15.35 -7.07
CA ARG A 66 -11.08 16.71 -7.57
C ARG A 66 -9.79 17.55 -7.63
N ASP A 67 -8.87 17.33 -6.71
CA ASP A 67 -7.63 18.09 -6.59
C ASP A 67 -6.41 17.17 -6.61
N ARG A 68 -5.60 17.33 -7.66
CA ARG A 68 -4.37 16.58 -7.92
C ARG A 68 -3.25 16.99 -6.96
N ALA A 69 -3.28 18.18 -6.38
CA ALA A 69 -2.32 18.59 -5.35
C ALA A 69 -2.55 17.86 -4.02
N ALA A 70 -3.79 17.42 -3.76
CA ALA A 70 -4.18 16.71 -2.55
C ALA A 70 -3.92 15.19 -2.60
N VAL A 71 -3.39 14.64 -3.71
CA VAL A 71 -3.11 13.19 -3.87
C VAL A 71 -2.36 12.63 -2.67
N ARG A 72 -1.33 13.34 -2.19
CA ARG A 72 -0.50 12.89 -1.06
C ARG A 72 -1.38 12.68 0.17
N ALA A 73 -2.08 13.72 0.63
CA ALA A 73 -2.95 13.66 1.80
C ALA A 73 -4.04 12.57 1.65
N TRP A 74 -4.57 12.42 0.44
CA TRP A 74 -5.56 11.42 0.11
C TRP A 74 -5.03 9.97 0.25
N LEU A 75 -3.81 9.70 -0.24
CA LEU A 75 -3.14 8.40 -0.07
C LEU A 75 -2.89 8.07 1.41
N TYR A 76 -2.47 9.04 2.22
CA TYR A 76 -2.34 8.85 3.68
C TYR A 76 -3.69 8.51 4.33
N GLY A 77 -4.78 9.11 3.87
CA GLY A 77 -6.13 8.79 4.33
C GLY A 77 -6.55 7.35 4.01
N ILE A 78 -6.25 6.88 2.79
CA ILE A 78 -6.51 5.49 2.37
C ILE A 78 -5.66 4.52 3.20
N ALA A 79 -4.36 4.78 3.33
CA ALA A 79 -3.43 3.96 4.12
C ALA A 79 -3.89 3.84 5.57
N THR A 80 -4.32 4.95 6.19
CA THR A 80 -4.83 4.97 7.57
C THR A 80 -6.08 4.09 7.72
N LYS A 81 -7.02 4.16 6.76
CA LYS A 81 -8.21 3.30 6.75
C LYS A 81 -7.81 1.82 6.64
N ARG A 82 -6.81 1.50 5.82
CA ARG A 82 -6.28 0.13 5.67
C ARG A 82 -5.61 -0.37 6.95
N VAL A 83 -4.80 0.44 7.60
CA VAL A 83 -4.21 0.12 8.91
C VAL A 83 -5.30 -0.13 9.95
N LEU A 84 -6.33 0.71 10.01
CA LEU A 84 -7.43 0.53 10.95
C LEU A 84 -8.21 -0.77 10.67
N GLN A 85 -8.46 -1.08 9.40
CA GLN A 85 -9.04 -2.37 8.98
C GLN A 85 -8.18 -3.55 9.43
N PHE A 86 -6.87 -3.51 9.19
CA PHE A 86 -5.93 -4.53 9.63
C PHE A 86 -5.98 -4.73 11.14
N ARG A 87 -5.86 -3.65 11.92
CA ARG A 87 -5.93 -3.69 13.39
C ARG A 87 -7.27 -4.25 13.89
N ARG A 88 -8.39 -3.89 13.25
CA ARG A 88 -9.72 -4.43 13.55
C ARG A 88 -9.80 -5.94 13.26
N ARG A 89 -9.23 -6.41 12.16
CA ARG A 89 -9.20 -7.84 11.80
C ARG A 89 -8.33 -8.65 12.76
N ARG A 90 -7.16 -8.13 13.13
CA ARG A 90 -6.25 -8.76 14.11
C ARG A 90 -6.92 -8.93 15.48
N ARG A 91 -7.67 -7.92 15.95
CA ARG A 91 -8.42 -7.99 17.22
C ARG A 91 -9.53 -9.03 17.23
N ARG A 92 -10.10 -9.38 16.07
CA ARG A 92 -11.20 -10.35 15.98
C ARG A 92 -10.72 -11.79 15.76
N GLY A 93 -9.41 -12.05 15.86
CA GLY A 93 -8.86 -13.41 15.82
C GLY A 93 -8.96 -14.15 14.48
N TYR A 94 -9.42 -13.50 13.41
CA TYR A 94 -9.63 -14.15 12.10
C TYR A 94 -8.35 -14.37 11.28
N TRP A 95 -7.18 -14.27 11.90
CA TRP A 95 -5.91 -14.58 11.25
C TRP A 95 -5.34 -15.87 11.84
N CYS A 96 -5.93 -17.00 11.44
CA CYS A 96 -5.14 -18.21 11.23
C CYS A 96 -4.47 -18.06 9.86
N HIS A 97 -3.32 -17.39 9.81
CA HIS A 97 -2.49 -17.41 8.62
C HIS A 97 -1.81 -18.78 8.53
N ARG A 98 -1.90 -19.41 7.36
CA ARG A 98 -1.29 -20.71 7.04
C ARG A 98 0.25 -20.75 7.17
N ARG A 99 0.94 -19.62 7.45
CA ARG A 99 2.39 -19.56 7.76
C ARG A 99 2.70 -19.15 9.22
N ASP A 100 1.71 -18.76 10.03
CA ASP A 100 1.89 -18.36 11.44
C ASP A 100 1.12 -19.29 12.40
N CYS A 101 1.20 -20.60 12.19
CA CYS A 101 0.83 -21.52 13.25
C CYS A 101 2.01 -21.51 14.25
N PRO A 102 1.83 -21.11 15.53
CA PRO A 102 2.89 -21.25 16.53
C PRO A 102 3.00 -22.74 16.91
N ALA A 103 3.50 -23.57 16.00
CA ALA A 103 3.97 -24.91 16.33
C ALA A 103 5.46 -24.77 16.67
N GLY A 104 5.78 -24.52 17.94
CA GLY A 104 7.15 -24.18 18.29
C GLY A 104 7.56 -24.16 19.76
N ARG A 105 6.87 -24.92 20.63
CA ARG A 105 7.27 -25.32 21.99
C ARG A 105 7.33 -24.24 23.09
#